data_AF-M0HYJ6-F1
#
_entry.id   AF-M0HYJ6-F1
#
_cell.length_a   1.000
_cell.length_b   1.000
_cell.length_c   1.000
_cell.angle_alpha   90.00
_cell.angle_beta   90.00
_cell.angle_gamma   90.00
#
_symmetry.space_group_name_H-M   'P 1'
#
loop_
_entity.id
_entity.type
_entity.pdbx_description
1 polymer ?
#
loop_
_entity_poly.entity_id
_entity_poly.type
_entity_poly.pdbx_seq_one_letter_code
_entity_poly.pdbx_strand_id
1 'polypeptide(L)'
;MSDVDHAGVRERDSDSETGTDSNSEADALPDAPDWDDEYLDRVSDRLLFNYDLEKDYAVRGEQFDLFGSMRMESRKQFVHPSINYANHHAKEYLFTRRVDSATVAELERLVELGHVLADEWVDPSPEHFGTDFTFVLVAPDIPADVHDFVADFSDRTLIKFGYHGHYEMNVAVVAPENETAIASRNADSVAAFTLWTDTSPTSSKGVVQRLVERLRR
;
A
#
# COMPACT_ATOMS: atom_id res chain seq x y z
N MET A 1 26.79 67.07 24.72
CA MET A 1 27.90 67.30 25.67
C MET A 1 27.68 66.37 26.84
N SER A 2 28.66 65.49 27.09
CA SER A 2 28.93 64.69 28.31
C SER A 2 27.90 63.60 28.64
N ASP A 3 28.25 62.31 28.57
CA ASP A 3 29.13 61.52 29.45
C ASP A 3 28.75 61.63 30.95
N VAL A 4 28.40 60.51 31.55
CA VAL A 4 29.18 59.77 32.57
C VAL A 4 28.27 58.83 33.39
N ASP A 5 28.77 57.60 33.55
CA ASP A 5 28.40 56.52 34.47
C ASP A 5 27.88 56.91 35.87
N HIS A 6 26.96 56.09 36.42
CA HIS A 6 27.14 55.58 37.80
C HIS A 6 26.40 54.26 38.08
N ALA A 7 27.05 53.45 38.90
CA ALA A 7 26.75 52.07 39.28
C ALA A 7 25.73 51.92 40.44
N GLY A 8 25.22 50.68 40.62
CA GLY A 8 24.54 50.20 41.83
C GLY A 8 23.75 48.90 41.54
N VAL A 9 24.29 47.68 41.68
CA VAL A 9 24.48 46.84 42.89
C VAL A 9 23.19 46.16 43.42
N ARG A 10 23.18 44.80 43.33
CA ARG A 10 22.49 43.76 44.17
C ARG A 10 20.96 43.61 44.06
N GLU A 11 20.32 42.45 44.22
CA GLU A 11 20.63 41.02 44.37
C GLU A 11 19.29 40.27 44.30
N ARG A 12 19.35 38.95 44.02
CA ARG A 12 18.39 37.87 44.35
C ARG A 12 17.25 37.47 43.40
N ASP A 13 17.46 36.25 42.91
CA ASP A 13 16.65 35.02 43.07
C ASP A 13 15.35 34.79 42.31
N SER A 14 15.36 33.56 41.77
CA SER A 14 14.29 32.60 41.54
C SER A 14 13.25 32.91 40.46
N ASP A 15 13.41 32.18 39.37
CA ASP A 15 12.49 31.12 38.92
C ASP A 15 12.14 31.27 37.46
N SER A 16 12.30 30.14 36.76
CA SER A 16 11.52 29.68 35.62
C SER A 16 11.43 30.68 34.45
N GLU A 17 12.00 30.41 33.29
CA GLU A 17 11.42 29.46 32.35
C GLU A 17 12.52 29.05 31.36
N THR A 18 13.09 27.86 31.51
CA THR A 18 13.62 27.14 30.35
C THR A 18 12.42 26.82 29.49
N GLY A 19 12.18 27.66 28.48
CA GLY A 19 11.42 27.31 27.31
C GLY A 19 12.11 26.13 26.65
N THR A 20 11.78 24.93 27.12
CA THR A 20 11.88 23.73 26.31
C THR A 20 10.85 23.95 25.21
N ASP A 21 11.31 24.58 24.12
CA ASP A 21 10.64 24.51 22.83
C ASP A 21 10.37 23.04 22.60
N SER A 22 9.12 22.70 22.87
CA SER A 22 8.53 21.42 22.52
C SER A 22 8.44 21.50 21.02
N ASN A 23 9.54 21.18 20.35
CA ASN A 23 9.57 20.86 18.95
C ASN A 23 8.80 19.55 18.84
N SER A 24 7.47 19.67 18.91
CA SER A 24 6.56 18.69 18.37
C SER A 24 6.90 18.63 16.89
N GLU A 25 7.82 17.72 16.57
CA GLU A 25 7.88 17.00 15.30
C GLU A 25 6.53 16.28 15.16
N ALA A 26 5.47 17.07 14.97
CA ALA A 26 4.19 16.57 14.54
C ALA A 26 4.43 16.10 13.11
N ASP A 27 4.56 14.77 12.98
CA ASP A 27 4.42 13.97 11.77
C ASP A 27 4.29 14.81 10.50
N ALA A 28 5.42 15.13 9.86
CA ALA A 28 5.38 15.52 8.46
C ALA A 28 4.84 14.29 7.70
N LEU A 29 3.56 14.34 7.34
CA LEU A 29 2.94 13.33 6.51
C LEU A 29 3.79 13.18 5.24
N PRO A 30 4.05 11.95 4.76
CA PRO A 30 4.69 11.76 3.47
C PRO A 30 3.97 12.59 2.41
N ASP A 31 4.72 13.28 1.53
CA ASP A 31 4.15 14.00 0.38
C ASP A 31 3.50 12.97 -0.57
N ALA A 32 2.21 12.70 -0.38
CA ALA A 32 1.41 11.93 -1.31
C ALA A 32 0.97 12.83 -2.47
N PRO A 33 0.84 12.30 -3.70
CA PRO A 33 0.28 13.08 -4.80
C PRO A 33 -1.18 13.48 -4.53
N ASP A 34 -1.64 14.70 -4.86
CA ASP A 34 -3.05 15.13 -4.67
C ASP A 34 -3.96 14.73 -5.84
N TRP A 35 -5.02 13.91 -5.63
CA TRP A 35 -5.88 13.41 -6.71
C TRP A 35 -7.05 14.36 -6.98
N ASP A 36 -7.33 14.64 -8.26
CA ASP A 36 -8.53 15.40 -8.66
C ASP A 36 -9.83 14.66 -8.28
N ASP A 37 -9.74 13.34 -8.13
CA ASP A 37 -10.83 12.48 -7.67
C ASP A 37 -10.84 12.38 -6.15
N GLU A 38 -11.85 12.96 -5.50
CA GLU A 38 -11.99 13.00 -4.03
C GLU A 38 -11.98 11.61 -3.39
N TYR A 39 -12.52 10.59 -4.06
CA TYR A 39 -12.52 9.24 -3.53
C TYR A 39 -11.11 8.62 -3.58
N LEU A 40 -10.41 8.72 -4.71
CA LEU A 40 -9.04 8.21 -4.84
C LEU A 40 -8.06 8.98 -3.94
N ASP A 41 -8.27 10.28 -3.75
CA ASP A 41 -7.49 11.10 -2.82
C ASP A 41 -7.54 10.53 -1.40
N ARG A 42 -8.75 10.23 -0.90
CA ARG A 42 -8.93 9.62 0.42
C ARG A 42 -8.46 8.17 0.51
N VAL A 43 -8.48 7.44 -0.59
CA VAL A 43 -7.86 6.10 -0.65
C VAL A 43 -6.34 6.22 -0.54
N SER A 44 -5.75 7.22 -1.18
CA SER A 44 -4.30 7.47 -1.13
C SER A 44 -3.83 7.74 0.31
N ASP A 45 -4.62 8.46 1.11
CA ASP A 45 -4.36 8.69 2.54
C ASP A 45 -4.15 7.39 3.33
N ARG A 46 -4.90 6.34 2.99
CA ARG A 46 -4.81 5.02 3.64
C ARG A 46 -3.63 4.19 3.12
N LEU A 47 -3.21 4.43 1.88
CA LEU A 47 -2.16 3.67 1.21
C LEU A 47 -0.75 4.26 1.44
N LEU A 48 -0.61 5.59 1.56
CA LEU A 48 0.67 6.31 1.56
C LEU A 48 1.66 5.87 2.64
N PHE A 49 1.19 5.24 3.71
CA PHE A 49 2.06 4.72 4.78
C PHE A 49 2.75 3.39 4.42
N ASN A 50 2.22 2.66 3.45
CA ASN A 50 2.71 1.33 3.07
C ASN A 50 3.12 1.23 1.60
N TYR A 51 2.66 2.16 0.76
CA TYR A 51 2.90 2.15 -0.68
C TYR A 51 3.60 3.43 -1.12
N ASP A 52 4.54 3.26 -2.05
CA ASP A 52 4.99 4.33 -2.92
C ASP A 52 3.92 4.53 -4.01
N LEU A 53 3.32 5.72 -4.08
CA LEU A 53 2.17 6.00 -4.95
C LEU A 53 2.54 6.85 -6.17
N GLU A 54 1.96 6.53 -7.31
CA GLU A 54 2.08 7.27 -8.58
C GLU A 54 0.70 7.52 -9.20
N LYS A 55 0.56 8.66 -9.87
CA LYS A 55 -0.62 9.08 -10.62
C LYS A 55 -0.48 8.78 -12.11
N ASP A 56 -1.62 8.61 -12.78
CA ASP A 56 -1.71 8.53 -14.25
C ASP A 56 -0.69 7.54 -14.83
N TYR A 57 -0.59 6.38 -14.20
CA TYR A 57 0.43 5.39 -14.49
C TYR A 57 0.08 4.63 -15.77
N ALA A 58 0.95 4.76 -16.77
CA ALA A 58 0.79 4.15 -18.08
C ALA A 58 1.71 2.92 -18.21
N VAL A 59 1.15 1.76 -18.54
CA VAL A 59 1.94 0.56 -18.80
C VAL A 59 1.31 -0.31 -19.88
N ARG A 60 2.11 -0.73 -20.85
CA ARG A 60 1.69 -1.62 -21.96
C ARG A 60 0.42 -1.14 -22.72
N GLY A 61 0.16 0.17 -22.71
CA GLY A 61 -1.00 0.77 -23.36
C GLY A 61 -2.23 0.92 -22.47
N GLU A 62 -2.21 0.36 -21.26
CA GLU A 62 -3.21 0.57 -20.23
C GLU A 62 -2.86 1.79 -19.37
N GLN A 63 -3.89 2.43 -18.83
CA GLN A 63 -3.80 3.62 -17.97
C GLN A 63 -4.48 3.35 -16.64
N PHE A 64 -3.83 3.79 -15.56
CA PHE A 64 -4.31 3.65 -14.20
C PHE A 64 -4.26 5.00 -13.48
N ASP A 65 -5.37 5.37 -12.85
CA ASP A 65 -5.50 6.64 -12.13
C ASP A 65 -4.61 6.65 -10.88
N LEU A 66 -4.44 5.48 -10.26
CA LEU A 66 -3.56 5.28 -9.10
C LEU A 66 -2.77 3.97 -9.28
N PHE A 67 -1.45 4.10 -9.16
CA PHE A 67 -0.52 2.98 -9.02
C PHE A 67 0.12 3.04 -7.64
N GLY A 68 0.27 1.88 -7.01
CA GLY A 68 0.99 1.72 -5.75
C GLY A 68 1.99 0.59 -5.85
N SER A 69 3.20 0.79 -5.34
CA SER A 69 4.17 -0.28 -5.17
C SER A 69 4.61 -0.40 -3.72
N MET A 70 4.71 -1.64 -3.23
CA MET A 70 5.19 -1.94 -1.89
C MET A 70 6.25 -3.04 -1.97
N ARG A 71 7.33 -2.88 -1.20
CA ARG A 71 8.37 -3.90 -1.05
C ARG A 71 8.52 -4.26 0.42
N MET A 72 8.31 -5.53 0.74
CA MET A 72 8.51 -6.07 2.09
C MET A 72 9.78 -6.90 2.12
N GLU A 73 10.66 -6.61 3.08
CA GLU A 73 11.83 -7.43 3.37
C GLU A 73 11.66 -8.13 4.71
N SER A 74 11.62 -9.46 4.70
CA SER A 74 11.62 -10.25 5.93
C SER A 74 13.03 -10.76 6.22
N ARG A 75 13.63 -10.27 7.31
CA ARG A 75 14.89 -10.79 7.85
C ARG A 75 14.58 -11.81 8.94
N LYS A 76 14.65 -13.11 8.62
CA LYS A 76 14.60 -14.17 9.64
C LYS A 76 15.94 -14.20 10.40
N GLN A 77 15.98 -13.63 11.60
CA GLN A 77 17.11 -13.81 12.53
C GLN A 77 16.93 -15.15 13.27
N PHE A 78 17.66 -16.19 12.86
CA PHE A 78 17.78 -17.44 13.64
C PHE A 78 19.20 -17.57 14.20
N VAL A 79 19.29 -17.89 15.49
CA VAL A 79 20.55 -18.10 16.23
C VAL A 79 21.00 -19.56 16.05
N HIS A 80 21.51 -19.94 14.87
CA HIS A 80 22.30 -21.17 14.74
C HIS A 80 23.34 -21.09 13.61
N PRO A 81 24.64 -21.41 13.85
CA PRO A 81 25.72 -21.22 12.87
C PRO A 81 25.66 -22.07 11.59
N SER A 82 24.64 -22.91 11.40
CA SER A 82 24.57 -23.88 10.31
C SER A 82 23.44 -23.63 9.31
N ILE A 83 22.64 -22.58 9.47
CA ILE A 83 21.52 -22.27 8.56
C ILE A 83 21.52 -20.75 8.30
N ASN A 84 22.27 -20.34 7.29
CA ASN A 84 22.24 -18.98 6.76
C ASN A 84 21.38 -19.00 5.49
N TYR A 85 20.06 -18.88 5.65
CA TYR A 85 19.07 -18.84 4.56
C TYR A 85 17.78 -18.26 5.17
N ALA A 86 17.16 -17.17 4.74
CA ALA A 86 17.25 -16.37 3.54
C ALA A 86 16.63 -15.00 3.86
N ASN A 87 17.15 -13.94 3.25
CA ASN A 87 16.39 -12.71 3.12
C ASN A 87 15.32 -12.99 2.08
N HIS A 88 14.06 -13.02 2.48
CA HIS A 88 12.96 -13.21 1.55
C HIS A 88 12.30 -11.87 1.31
N HIS A 89 12.17 -11.50 0.03
CA HIS A 89 11.45 -10.29 -0.36
C HIS A 89 10.10 -10.65 -0.98
N ALA A 90 9.09 -9.88 -0.61
CA ALA A 90 7.79 -9.87 -1.26
C ALA A 90 7.54 -8.48 -1.86
N LYS A 91 6.89 -8.45 -3.02
CA LYS A 91 6.48 -7.20 -3.68
C LYS A 91 4.96 -7.23 -3.89
N GLU A 92 4.34 -6.07 -3.79
CA GLU A 92 2.95 -5.88 -4.19
C GLU A 92 2.86 -4.69 -5.13
N TYR A 93 2.13 -4.88 -6.23
CA TYR A 93 1.79 -3.85 -7.20
C TYR A 93 0.27 -3.69 -7.22
N LEU A 94 -0.20 -2.48 -6.96
CA LEU A 94 -1.61 -2.12 -6.91
C LEU A 94 -1.91 -1.19 -8.08
N PHE A 95 -2.89 -1.56 -8.89
CA PHE A 95 -3.35 -0.80 -10.05
C PHE A 95 -4.82 -0.47 -9.87
N THR A 96 -5.16 0.80 -9.95
CA THR A 96 -6.54 1.27 -9.79
C THR A 96 -6.94 2.13 -10.96
N ARG A 97 -8.16 1.90 -11.46
CA ARG A 97 -8.79 2.86 -12.36
C ARG A 97 -10.30 2.93 -12.16
N ARG A 98 -10.87 4.09 -12.47
CA ARG A 98 -12.31 4.26 -12.62
C ARG A 98 -12.80 3.74 -13.95
N VAL A 99 -14.01 3.17 -13.92
CA VAL A 99 -14.72 2.71 -15.10
C VAL A 99 -16.20 3.05 -14.98
N ASP A 100 -16.86 3.28 -16.12
CA ASP A 100 -18.31 3.51 -16.15
C ASP A 100 -19.10 2.26 -15.74
N SER A 101 -18.54 1.08 -15.97
CA SER A 101 -19.12 -0.20 -15.61
C SER A 101 -18.03 -1.27 -15.49
N ALA A 102 -18.04 -2.02 -14.38
CA ALA A 102 -17.19 -3.18 -14.23
C ALA A 102 -17.73 -4.33 -15.10
N THR A 103 -16.84 -5.04 -15.80
CA THR A 103 -17.21 -6.21 -16.60
C THR A 103 -16.20 -7.33 -16.39
N VAL A 104 -16.64 -8.58 -16.47
CA VAL A 104 -15.75 -9.75 -16.39
C VAL A 104 -14.66 -9.67 -17.46
N ALA A 105 -15.02 -9.28 -18.69
CA ALA A 105 -14.06 -9.13 -19.78
C ALA A 105 -12.96 -8.09 -19.50
N GLU A 106 -13.25 -7.04 -18.73
CA GLU A 106 -12.23 -6.08 -18.31
C GLU A 106 -11.30 -6.67 -17.24
N LEU A 107 -11.84 -7.38 -16.27
CA LEU A 107 -11.04 -8.05 -15.24
C LEU A 107 -10.12 -9.10 -15.86
N GLU A 108 -10.61 -9.91 -16.81
CA GLU A 108 -9.80 -10.87 -17.55
C GLU A 108 -8.66 -10.20 -18.34
N ARG A 109 -8.92 -9.06 -18.98
CA ARG A 109 -7.88 -8.28 -19.66
C ARG A 109 -6.80 -7.79 -18.70
N LEU A 110 -7.19 -7.31 -17.52
CA LEU A 110 -6.26 -6.84 -16.50
C LEU A 110 -5.44 -7.99 -15.91
N VAL A 111 -6.03 -9.17 -15.72
CA VAL A 111 -5.30 -10.38 -15.30
C VAL A 111 -4.27 -10.78 -16.35
N GLU A 112 -4.63 -10.76 -17.64
CA GLU A 112 -3.69 -11.03 -18.72
C GLU A 112 -2.55 -10.01 -18.76
N LEU A 113 -2.85 -8.71 -18.58
CA LEU A 113 -1.82 -7.69 -18.41
C LEU A 113 -0.90 -8.05 -17.23
N GLY A 114 -1.47 -8.44 -16.09
CA GLY A 114 -0.71 -8.85 -14.92
C GLY A 114 0.29 -9.97 -15.21
N HIS A 115 -0.11 -11.00 -15.97
CA HIS A 115 0.82 -12.06 -16.40
C HIS A 115 1.95 -11.53 -17.28
N VAL A 116 1.65 -10.64 -18.22
CA VAL A 116 2.69 -9.98 -19.04
C VAL A 116 3.65 -9.17 -18.17
N LEU A 117 3.14 -8.45 -17.17
CA LEU A 117 3.99 -7.70 -16.23
C LEU A 117 4.80 -8.63 -15.33
N ALA A 118 4.23 -9.76 -14.92
CA ALA A 118 4.94 -10.75 -14.11
C ALA A 118 6.19 -11.27 -14.84
N ASP A 119 6.07 -11.58 -16.13
CA ASP A 119 7.21 -12.00 -16.96
C ASP A 119 8.33 -10.94 -17.04
N GLU A 120 7.99 -9.66 -16.87
CA GLU A 120 8.92 -8.54 -16.98
C GLU A 120 9.51 -8.09 -15.64
N TRP A 121 8.71 -8.11 -14.58
CA TRP A 121 9.02 -7.45 -13.30
C TRP A 121 9.41 -8.41 -12.19
N VAL A 122 8.99 -9.67 -12.31
CA VAL A 122 9.37 -10.71 -11.35
C VAL A 122 10.76 -11.20 -11.70
N ASP A 123 11.69 -11.09 -10.76
CA ASP A 123 13.04 -11.64 -10.85
C ASP A 123 13.10 -12.96 -10.07
N PRO A 124 13.06 -14.13 -10.72
CA PRO A 124 12.97 -15.40 -10.01
C PRO A 124 14.29 -15.78 -9.35
N SER A 125 14.41 -15.53 -8.05
CA SER A 125 15.57 -15.94 -7.25
C SER A 125 15.15 -16.82 -6.07
N PRO A 126 16.08 -17.54 -5.43
CA PRO A 126 15.80 -18.23 -4.17
C PRO A 126 15.36 -17.29 -3.03
N GLU A 127 15.69 -15.99 -3.13
CA GLU A 127 15.26 -14.94 -2.22
C GLU A 127 13.88 -14.36 -2.57
N HIS A 128 13.36 -14.62 -3.77
CA HIS A 128 12.03 -14.18 -4.18
C HIS A 128 10.97 -15.07 -3.52
N PHE A 129 10.13 -14.45 -2.69
CA PHE A 129 9.07 -15.17 -1.99
C PHE A 129 7.74 -15.10 -2.73
N GLY A 130 7.35 -13.89 -3.14
CA GLY A 130 6.05 -13.61 -3.71
C GLY A 130 6.03 -12.25 -4.39
N THR A 131 5.35 -12.16 -5.52
CA THR A 131 4.94 -10.88 -6.11
C THR A 131 3.44 -10.91 -6.35
N ASP A 132 2.72 -9.98 -5.76
CA ASP A 132 1.28 -9.83 -5.93
C ASP A 132 0.99 -8.67 -6.89
N PHE A 133 0.08 -8.90 -7.84
CA PHE A 133 -0.47 -7.88 -8.73
C PHE A 133 -1.96 -7.75 -8.43
N THR A 134 -2.40 -6.61 -7.90
CA THR A 134 -3.79 -6.35 -7.53
C THR A 134 -4.37 -5.29 -8.45
N PHE A 135 -5.44 -5.64 -9.16
CA PHE A 135 -6.18 -4.75 -10.04
C PHE A 135 -7.53 -4.38 -9.43
N VAL A 136 -7.76 -3.08 -9.24
CA VAL A 136 -8.98 -2.53 -8.64
C VAL A 136 -9.74 -1.71 -9.67
N LEU A 137 -10.99 -2.07 -9.91
CA LEU A 137 -11.93 -1.24 -10.65
C LEU A 137 -12.82 -0.47 -9.68
N VAL A 138 -12.85 0.84 -9.83
CA VAL A 138 -13.82 1.71 -9.14
C VAL A 138 -14.96 1.99 -10.11
N ALA A 139 -16.16 1.54 -9.79
CA ALA A 139 -17.33 1.60 -10.68
C ALA A 139 -18.58 2.05 -9.92
N PRO A 140 -19.62 2.58 -10.57
CA PRO A 140 -20.85 3.00 -9.89
C PRO A 140 -21.62 1.85 -9.20
N ASP A 141 -21.45 0.61 -9.68
CA ASP A 141 -22.11 -0.58 -9.12
C ASP A 141 -21.32 -1.86 -9.45
N ILE A 142 -21.66 -2.97 -8.80
CA ILE A 142 -21.04 -4.30 -9.00
C ILE A 142 -22.07 -5.27 -9.61
N PRO A 143 -22.01 -5.53 -10.92
CA PRO A 143 -22.86 -6.53 -11.56
C PRO A 143 -22.71 -7.94 -10.93
N ALA A 144 -23.80 -8.72 -10.93
CA ALA A 144 -23.82 -10.03 -10.26
C ALA A 144 -22.83 -11.04 -10.87
N ASP A 145 -22.67 -11.04 -12.19
CA ASP A 145 -21.69 -11.86 -12.90
C ASP A 145 -20.25 -11.48 -12.55
N VAL A 146 -19.98 -10.18 -12.39
CA VAL A 146 -18.69 -9.66 -11.90
C VAL A 146 -18.46 -10.08 -10.46
N HIS A 147 -19.47 -9.96 -9.59
CA HIS A 147 -19.37 -10.39 -8.20
C HIS A 147 -19.00 -11.88 -8.11
N ASP A 148 -19.73 -12.74 -8.83
CA ASP A 148 -19.51 -14.20 -8.82
C ASP A 148 -18.11 -14.54 -9.37
N PHE A 149 -17.69 -13.87 -10.45
CA PHE A 149 -16.34 -14.01 -10.98
C PHE A 149 -15.27 -13.67 -9.96
N VAL A 150 -15.36 -12.50 -9.30
CA VAL A 150 -14.35 -12.04 -8.32
C VAL A 150 -14.32 -12.94 -7.09
N ALA A 151 -15.49 -13.39 -6.61
CA ALA A 151 -15.60 -14.24 -5.43
C ALA A 151 -14.87 -15.58 -5.59
N ASP A 152 -14.96 -16.19 -6.79
CA ASP A 152 -14.33 -17.46 -7.10
C ASP A 152 -12.88 -17.31 -7.62
N PHE A 153 -12.47 -16.09 -7.99
CA PHE A 153 -11.17 -15.84 -8.61
C PHE A 153 -9.98 -16.25 -7.72
N SER A 154 -9.02 -16.95 -8.32
CA SER A 154 -7.72 -17.26 -7.74
C SER A 154 -6.77 -17.65 -8.86
N ASP A 155 -5.64 -16.95 -8.94
CA ASP A 155 -4.66 -17.14 -9.99
C ASP A 155 -3.25 -16.97 -9.43
N ARG A 156 -2.65 -18.10 -9.06
CA ARG A 156 -1.31 -18.18 -8.49
C ARG A 156 -0.43 -19.04 -9.37
N THR A 157 0.73 -18.50 -9.74
CA THR A 157 1.75 -19.20 -10.51
C THR A 157 2.97 -19.46 -9.66
N LEU A 158 3.31 -20.74 -9.49
CA LEU A 158 4.52 -21.18 -8.77
C LEU A 158 5.73 -21.14 -9.69
N ILE A 159 6.80 -20.47 -9.26
CA ILE A 159 8.03 -20.38 -10.08
C ILE A 159 8.97 -21.50 -9.67
N LYS A 160 9.38 -22.32 -10.65
CA LYS A 160 10.15 -23.56 -10.43
C LYS A 160 9.53 -24.40 -9.30
N PHE A 161 8.24 -24.71 -9.40
CA PHE A 161 7.50 -25.47 -8.38
C PHE A 161 7.52 -24.84 -6.96
N GLY A 162 7.71 -23.53 -6.87
CA GLY A 162 7.75 -22.78 -5.61
C GLY A 162 9.16 -22.57 -5.04
N TYR A 163 10.20 -23.17 -5.64
CA TYR A 163 11.59 -22.96 -5.19
C TYR A 163 12.07 -21.53 -5.37
N HIS A 164 11.46 -20.78 -6.29
CA HIS A 164 11.77 -19.36 -6.55
C HIS A 164 10.52 -18.49 -6.26
N GLY A 165 9.73 -18.91 -5.27
CA GLY A 165 8.51 -18.23 -4.87
C GLY A 165 7.36 -18.41 -5.86
N HIS A 166 6.48 -17.42 -5.89
CA HIS A 166 5.30 -17.37 -6.74
C HIS A 166 5.02 -15.95 -7.18
N TYR A 167 4.16 -15.80 -8.16
CA TYR A 167 3.41 -14.56 -8.33
C TYR A 167 1.92 -14.85 -8.32
N GLU A 168 1.12 -13.86 -7.98
CA GLU A 168 -0.32 -14.01 -7.85
C GLU A 168 -1.05 -12.79 -8.41
N MET A 169 -2.11 -13.06 -9.18
CA MET A 169 -3.03 -12.04 -9.67
C MET A 169 -4.19 -11.93 -8.69
N ASN A 170 -4.60 -10.70 -8.44
CA ASN A 170 -5.74 -10.35 -7.62
C ASN A 170 -6.60 -9.33 -8.33
N VAL A 171 -7.91 -9.45 -8.14
CA VAL A 171 -8.89 -8.52 -8.72
C VAL A 171 -9.86 -8.06 -7.66
N ALA A 172 -10.31 -6.82 -7.78
CA ALA A 172 -11.33 -6.26 -6.92
C ALA A 172 -12.19 -5.25 -7.67
N VAL A 173 -13.42 -5.12 -7.20
CA VAL A 173 -14.36 -4.11 -7.69
C VAL A 173 -14.95 -3.38 -6.49
N VAL A 174 -14.98 -2.07 -6.58
CA VAL A 174 -15.44 -1.19 -5.51
C VAL A 174 -16.48 -0.23 -6.06
N ALA A 175 -17.63 -0.19 -5.41
CA ALA A 175 -18.73 0.73 -5.69
C ALA A 175 -18.91 1.68 -4.51
N PRO A 176 -18.21 2.84 -4.49
CA PRO A 176 -18.17 3.69 -3.32
C PRO A 176 -19.51 4.35 -3.00
N GLU A 177 -20.31 4.66 -4.02
CA GLU A 177 -21.65 5.24 -3.84
C GLU A 177 -22.62 4.27 -3.14
N ASN A 178 -22.42 2.96 -3.37
CA ASN A 178 -23.20 1.89 -2.75
C ASN A 178 -22.51 1.27 -1.53
N GLU A 179 -21.37 1.84 -1.09
CA GLU A 179 -20.55 1.33 0.02
C GLU A 179 -20.31 -0.19 -0.06
N THR A 180 -20.07 -0.69 -1.27
CA THR A 180 -19.91 -2.12 -1.54
C THR A 180 -18.56 -2.39 -2.18
N ALA A 181 -17.90 -3.47 -1.78
CA ALA A 181 -16.65 -3.93 -2.37
C ALA A 181 -16.63 -5.46 -2.42
N ILE A 182 -16.06 -6.03 -3.48
CA ILE A 182 -15.75 -7.45 -3.61
C ILE A 182 -14.30 -7.60 -4.07
N ALA A 183 -13.63 -8.61 -3.55
CA ALA A 183 -12.21 -8.82 -3.72
C ALA A 183 -11.92 -10.32 -3.86
N SER A 184 -10.98 -10.68 -4.72
CA SER A 184 -10.42 -12.03 -4.71
C SER A 184 -9.81 -12.32 -3.34
N ARG A 185 -9.74 -13.61 -2.98
CA ARG A 185 -9.42 -14.08 -1.62
C ARG A 185 -8.17 -13.46 -0.98
N ASN A 186 -7.21 -13.04 -1.80
CA ASN A 186 -5.89 -12.59 -1.38
C ASN A 186 -5.64 -11.09 -1.68
N ALA A 187 -6.67 -10.31 -2.02
CA ALA A 187 -6.54 -8.88 -2.28
C ALA A 187 -6.75 -8.04 -0.99
N ASP A 188 -5.85 -8.18 -0.01
CA ASP A 188 -5.96 -7.48 1.29
C ASP A 188 -5.89 -5.95 1.17
N SER A 189 -5.19 -5.45 0.15
CA SER A 189 -5.08 -4.01 -0.17
C SER A 189 -6.43 -3.34 -0.46
N VAL A 190 -7.46 -4.12 -0.82
CA VAL A 190 -8.83 -3.62 -1.04
C VAL A 190 -9.44 -3.00 0.23
N ALA A 191 -8.94 -3.35 1.42
CA ALA A 191 -9.36 -2.71 2.66
C ALA A 191 -9.08 -1.20 2.70
N ALA A 192 -8.11 -0.70 1.91
CA ALA A 192 -7.88 0.73 1.79
C ALA A 192 -9.02 1.44 1.05
N PHE A 193 -9.74 0.74 0.18
CA PHE A 193 -10.82 1.28 -0.65
C PHE A 193 -12.17 1.34 0.05
N THR A 194 -12.36 0.58 1.13
CA THR A 194 -13.61 0.57 1.89
C THR A 194 -13.67 1.73 2.88
N LEU A 195 -13.80 2.95 2.37
CA LEU A 195 -13.77 4.19 3.17
C LEU A 195 -14.85 4.27 4.26
N TRP A 196 -15.98 3.60 4.02
CA TRP A 196 -17.11 3.44 4.94
C TRP A 196 -16.91 2.39 6.03
N THR A 197 -15.88 1.56 5.93
CA THR A 197 -15.52 0.63 7.01
C THR A 197 -14.50 1.30 7.93
N ASP A 198 -14.72 1.19 9.25
CA ASP A 198 -13.79 1.68 10.27
C ASP A 198 -12.46 0.93 10.16
N THR A 199 -11.52 1.53 9.43
CA THR A 199 -10.12 1.16 9.40
C THR A 199 -9.36 2.33 9.99
N SER A 200 -9.26 2.38 11.32
CA SER A 200 -8.39 3.38 11.97
C SER A 200 -6.97 3.27 11.38
N PRO A 201 -6.15 4.32 11.38
CA PRO A 201 -4.75 4.25 10.89
C PRO A 201 -3.90 3.19 11.61
N THR A 202 -4.29 2.75 12.81
CA THR A 202 -3.71 1.57 13.49
C THR A 202 -4.05 0.24 12.80
N SER A 203 -5.13 0.19 12.03
CA SER A 203 -5.65 -0.96 11.28
C SER A 203 -4.89 -1.22 9.98
N SER A 204 -4.15 -0.25 9.43
CA SER A 204 -3.22 -0.48 8.30
C SER A 204 -2.09 -1.45 8.70
N LYS A 205 -1.62 -1.38 9.95
CA LYS A 205 -0.77 -2.43 10.55
C LYS A 205 -1.45 -3.80 10.54
N GLY A 206 -2.78 -3.85 10.63
CA GLY A 206 -3.58 -5.07 10.51
C GLY A 206 -3.62 -5.63 9.08
N VAL A 207 -3.73 -4.77 8.05
CA VAL A 207 -3.63 -5.18 6.63
C VAL A 207 -2.24 -5.74 6.34
N VAL A 208 -1.19 -5.02 6.76
CA VAL A 208 0.20 -5.47 6.66
C VAL A 208 0.42 -6.77 7.45
N GLN A 209 -0.17 -6.92 8.64
CA GLN A 209 -0.05 -8.14 9.43
C GLN A 209 -0.74 -9.34 8.76
N ARG A 210 -1.93 -9.17 8.17
CA ARG A 210 -2.60 -10.24 7.40
C ARG A 210 -1.79 -10.66 6.19
N LEU A 211 -1.21 -9.68 5.48
CA LEU A 211 -0.31 -9.96 4.37
C LEU A 211 0.92 -10.74 4.85
N VAL A 212 1.58 -10.31 5.94
CA VAL A 212 2.71 -11.05 6.56
C VAL A 212 2.31 -12.46 7.02
N GLU A 213 1.11 -12.66 7.57
CA GLU A 213 0.61 -13.98 7.96
C GLU A 213 0.37 -14.88 6.75
N ARG A 214 -0.08 -14.34 5.62
CA ARG A 214 -0.20 -15.07 4.36
C ARG A 214 1.16 -15.45 3.78
N LEU A 215 2.14 -14.56 3.85
CA LEU A 215 3.51 -14.83 3.43
C LEU A 215 4.22 -15.88 4.33
N ARG A 216 3.60 -16.34 5.41
CA ARG A 216 4.14 -17.43 6.25
C ARG A 216 3.53 -18.80 5.93
N ARG A 217 2.46 -18.86 5.15
CA ARG A 217 1.69 -20.08 4.87
C ARG A 217 1.97 -20.62 3.48
#